data_AF-A0A7L5ECJ4-F1
#
_entry.id   AF-A0A7L5ECJ4-F1
#
_cell.length_a   1.000
_cell.length_b   1.000
_cell.length_c   1.000
_cell.angle_alpha   90.00
_cell.angle_beta   90.00
_cell.angle_gamma   90.00
#
_symmetry.space_group_name_H-M   'P 1'
#
loop_
_entity.id
_entity.type
_entity.pdbx_description
1 polymer ?
#
loop_
_entity_poly.entity_id
_entity_poly.type
_entity_poly.pdbx_seq_one_letter_code
_entity_poly.pdbx_strand_id
1 'polypeptide(L)'
;MKNNAFNSIKDAYQLVKGAKIKSIKYEEVFELGAYDSNKRGYTVYPFEDGVKFNDFSVIVSEKELMKHYLIEGVNVNMPVTQTVQITSSLTSLGLAS
;
A
#
# COMPACT_ATOMS: atom_id res chain seq x y z
N MET A 1 -12.18 14.05 -13.51
CA MET A 1 -11.94 13.30 -12.25
C MET A 1 -11.43 11.91 -12.64
N LYS A 2 -10.22 11.50 -12.20
CA LYS A 2 -9.74 10.15 -12.48
C LYS A 2 -10.69 9.18 -11.78
N ASN A 3 -11.29 8.27 -12.53
CA ASN A 3 -12.18 7.25 -12.01
C ASN A 3 -11.32 6.26 -11.20
N ASN A 4 -11.08 6.58 -9.94
CA ASN A 4 -10.35 5.72 -9.02
C ASN A 4 -11.29 4.56 -8.68
N ALA A 5 -11.24 3.53 -9.52
CA ALA A 5 -12.02 2.32 -9.33
C ALA A 5 -11.63 1.68 -7.99
N PHE A 6 -12.57 1.69 -7.04
CA PHE A 6 -12.43 0.94 -5.80
C PHE A 6 -12.75 -0.53 -6.09
N ASN A 7 -11.86 -1.42 -5.65
CA ASN A 7 -11.98 -2.86 -5.85
C ASN A 7 -12.03 -3.58 -4.50
N SER A 8 -12.62 -4.77 -4.48
CA SER A 8 -12.57 -5.62 -3.28
C SER A 8 -11.13 -5.99 -2.94
N ILE A 9 -10.80 -5.89 -1.64
CA ILE A 9 -9.49 -6.29 -1.12
C ILE A 9 -9.42 -7.81 -1.13
N LYS A 10 -8.63 -8.37 -2.05
CA LYS A 10 -8.46 -9.83 -2.16
C LYS A 10 -7.34 -10.36 -1.27
N ASP A 11 -6.37 -9.52 -0.97
CA ASP A 11 -5.14 -9.90 -0.29
C ASP A 11 -4.65 -8.77 0.63
N ALA A 12 -4.08 -9.14 1.78
CA ALA A 12 -3.54 -8.21 2.76
C ALA A 12 -2.37 -7.38 2.21
N TYR A 13 -1.61 -7.89 1.23
CA TYR A 13 -0.54 -7.13 0.57
C TYR A 13 -1.06 -5.90 -0.19
N GLN A 14 -2.36 -5.83 -0.47
CA GLN A 14 -2.97 -4.64 -1.08
C GLN A 14 -3.11 -3.50 -0.06
N LEU A 15 -3.14 -3.81 1.25
CA LEU A 15 -3.30 -2.86 2.34
C LEU A 15 -1.99 -2.10 2.61
N VAL A 16 -1.62 -1.24 1.67
CA VAL A 16 -0.42 -0.40 1.77
C VAL A 16 -0.74 0.92 2.47
N LYS A 17 0.23 1.42 3.24
CA LYS A 17 0.14 2.74 3.87
C LYS A 17 -0.10 3.82 2.81
N GLY A 18 -1.08 4.68 3.06
CA GLY A 18 -1.50 5.76 2.16
C GLY A 18 -2.55 5.35 1.13
N ALA A 19 -2.90 4.07 1.03
CA ALA A 19 -4.01 3.65 0.17
C ALA A 19 -5.34 4.18 0.70
N LYS A 20 -6.21 4.60 -0.21
CA LYS A 20 -7.57 5.00 0.13
C LYS A 20 -8.47 3.79 0.13
N ILE A 21 -9.29 3.66 1.17
CA ILE A 21 -10.31 2.64 1.29
C ILE A 21 -11.68 3.29 1.44
N LYS A 22 -12.71 2.64 0.92
CA LYS A 22 -14.11 3.06 1.04
C LYS A 22 -14.92 1.95 1.67
N SER A 23 -15.85 2.27 2.56
CA SER A 23 -16.78 1.26 3.08
C SER A 23 -17.69 0.75 1.95
N ILE A 24 -18.12 -0.51 2.02
CA ILE A 24 -19.12 -1.06 1.08
C ILE A 24 -20.51 -0.48 1.39
N LYS A 25 -20.78 -0.15 2.66
CA LYS A 25 -22.09 0.33 3.11
C LYS A 25 -22.25 1.84 3.05
N TYR A 26 -21.15 2.57 3.27
CA TYR A 26 -21.15 4.01 3.44
C TYR A 26 -20.20 4.65 2.44
N GLU A 27 -20.46 5.92 2.10
CA GLU A 27 -19.65 6.62 1.11
C GLU A 27 -18.33 7.16 1.64
N GLU A 28 -18.09 7.03 2.95
CA GLU A 28 -16.90 7.53 3.63
C GLU A 28 -15.63 6.86 3.13
N VAL A 29 -14.61 7.69 2.94
CA VAL A 29 -13.27 7.28 2.51
C VAL A 29 -12.31 7.46 3.68
N PHE A 30 -11.41 6.50 3.81
CA PHE A 30 -10.36 6.52 4.82
C PHE A 30 -9.01 6.31 4.15
N GLU A 31 -7.95 6.85 4.75
CA GLU A 31 -6.57 6.58 4.39
C GLU A 31 -5.97 5.52 5.33
N LEU A 32 -5.34 4.50 4.76
CA LEU A 32 -4.63 3.46 5.50
C LEU A 32 -3.33 3.99 6.11
N GLY A 33 -3.18 3.72 7.40
CA GLY A 33 -2.01 4.04 8.22
C GLY A 33 -1.05 2.87 8.36
N ALA A 34 -0.36 2.83 9.50
CA ALA A 34 0.55 1.74 9.84
C ALA A 34 -0.23 0.48 10.27
N TYR A 35 0.38 -0.68 10.01
CA TYR A 35 -0.08 -1.95 10.57
C TYR A 35 0.35 -2.06 12.04
N ASP A 36 -0.56 -2.46 12.91
CA ASP A 36 -0.33 -2.77 14.31
C ASP A 36 -0.42 -4.29 14.53
N SER A 37 0.72 -4.91 14.79
CA SER A 37 0.83 -6.36 15.01
C SER A 37 0.12 -6.83 16.28
N ASN A 38 0.04 -6.01 17.32
CA ASN A 38 -0.62 -6.38 18.58
C ASN A 38 -2.14 -6.44 18.40
N LYS A 39 -2.69 -5.57 17.53
CA LYS A 39 -4.12 -5.53 17.23
C LYS A 39 -4.50 -6.30 15.97
N ARG A 40 -3.51 -6.77 15.19
CA ARG A 40 -3.70 -7.46 13.91
C ARG A 40 -4.58 -6.67 12.95
N GLY A 41 -4.30 -5.38 12.86
CA GLY A 41 -5.12 -4.42 12.13
C GLY A 41 -4.31 -3.23 11.66
N TYR A 42 -4.96 -2.39 10.88
CA TYR A 42 -4.38 -1.16 10.35
C TYR A 42 -5.05 0.04 11.01
N THR A 43 -4.26 1.05 11.30
CA THR A 43 -4.82 2.37 11.64
C THR A 43 -5.46 2.93 10.37
N VAL A 44 -6.66 3.51 10.48
CA VAL A 44 -7.35 4.20 9.40
C VAL A 44 -7.68 5.62 9.85
N TYR A 45 -7.54 6.56 8.91
CA TYR A 45 -7.79 7.98 9.15
C TYR A 45 -8.90 8.46 8.23
N PRO A 46 -9.88 9.25 8.72
CA PRO A 46 -10.86 9.88 7.85
C PRO A 46 -10.17 10.70 6.75
N PHE A 47 -10.67 10.58 5.53
CA PHE A 47 -10.15 11.28 4.37
C PHE A 47 -11.29 11.92 3.57
N GLU A 48 -11.34 13.25 3.55
CA GLU A 48 -12.40 14.02 2.90
C GLU A 48 -11.81 15.23 2.17
N ASP A 49 -12.34 15.57 0.99
CA ASP A 49 -11.90 16.72 0.17
C ASP A 49 -10.38 16.84 -0.04
N GLY A 50 -9.67 15.71 -0.10
CA GLY A 50 -8.22 15.70 -0.29
C GLY A 50 -7.40 15.81 1.00
N VAL A 51 -8.06 15.92 2.15
CA VAL A 51 -7.44 16.15 3.45
C VAL A 51 -7.60 14.90 4.33
N LYS A 52 -6.48 14.48 4.94
CA LYS A 52 -6.48 13.46 6.00
C LYS A 52 -6.60 14.12 7.36
N PHE A 53 -7.51 13.61 8.19
CA PHE A 53 -7.65 14.02 9.58
C PHE A 53 -6.85 13.09 10.49
N ASN A 54 -5.81 13.62 11.14
CA ASN A 54 -4.96 12.84 12.05
C ASN A 54 -5.43 12.84 13.51
N ASP A 55 -6.35 13.74 13.86
CA ASP A 55 -6.88 13.89 15.24
C ASP A 55 -7.72 12.67 15.64
N PHE A 56 -8.39 12.07 14.65
CA PHE A 56 -9.20 10.87 14.83
C PHE A 56 -8.60 9.72 14.02
N SER A 57 -8.41 8.59 14.69
CA SER A 57 -8.00 7.37 14.03
C SER A 57 -8.65 6.17 14.69
N VAL A 58 -8.91 5.15 13.87
CA VAL A 58 -9.49 3.89 14.32
C VAL A 58 -8.56 2.78 13.91
N ILE A 59 -8.43 1.75 14.74
CA ILE A 59 -7.74 0.53 14.35
C ILE A 59 -8.79 -0.45 13.82
N VAL A 60 -8.62 -0.88 12.58
CA VAL A 60 -9.53 -1.82 11.92
C VAL A 60 -8.77 -3.10 11.60
N SER A 61 -9.32 -4.23 12.05
CA SER A 61 -8.74 -5.55 11.81
C SER A 61 -8.63 -5.86 10.32
N GLU A 62 -7.60 -6.60 9.92
CA GLU A 62 -7.41 -7.03 8.53
C GLU A 62 -8.65 -7.74 7.95
N LYS A 63 -9.24 -8.66 8.74
CA LYS A 63 -10.47 -9.38 8.34
C LYS A 63 -11.65 -8.45 8.06
N GLU A 64 -11.76 -7.36 8.83
CA GLU A 64 -12.84 -6.39 8.68
C GLU A 64 -12.64 -5.56 7.42
N LEU A 65 -11.40 -5.12 7.16
CA LEU A 65 -11.02 -4.45 5.92
C LEU A 65 -11.35 -5.30 4.69
N MET A 66 -10.93 -6.57 4.68
CA MET A 66 -11.14 -7.46 3.53
C MET A 66 -12.62 -7.75 3.25
N LYS A 67 -13.48 -7.70 4.27
CA LYS A 67 -14.90 -8.07 4.14
C LYS A 67 -15.82 -6.88 3.89
N HIS A 68 -15.51 -5.73 4.48
CA HIS A 68 -16.42 -4.60 4.56
C HIS A 68 -15.93 -3.33 3.84
N TYR A 69 -14.71 -3.37 3.28
CA TYR A 69 -14.11 -2.24 2.58
C TYR A 69 -13.66 -2.62 1.17
N LEU A 70 -13.54 -1.57 0.35
CA LEU A 70 -12.96 -1.59 -0.98
C LEU A 70 -11.70 -0.71 -0.95
N ILE A 71 -10.71 -1.05 -1.75
CA ILE A 71 -9.45 -0.30 -1.84
C ILE A 71 -9.33 0.36 -3.21
N GLU A 72 -8.81 1.59 -3.23
CA GLU A 72 -8.45 2.29 -4.45
C GLU A 72 -7.53 1.39 -5.30
N GLY A 73 -7.88 1.20 -6.57
CA GLY A 73 -7.11 0.41 -7.50
C GLY A 73 -5.71 1.00 -7.71
N VAL A 74 -4.74 0.53 -6.93
CA VAL A 74 -3.33 0.79 -7.20
C VAL A 74 -2.97 0.02 -8.46
N ASN A 75 -2.72 0.73 -9.56
CA ASN A 75 -2.13 0.13 -10.76
C ASN A 75 -0.69 -0.27 -10.41
N VAL A 76 -0.51 -1.45 -9.82
CA VAL A 76 0.78 -2.04 -9.49
C VAL A 76 1.45 -2.55 -10.78
N ASN A 77 1.72 -1.66 -11.73
CA ASN A 77 2.78 -1.89 -12.69
C ASN A 77 4.13 -1.53 -12.01
N MET A 78 4.46 -2.23 -10.91
CA MET A 78 5.78 -2.12 -10.30
C MET A 78 6.75 -3.05 -11.06
N PRO A 79 7.75 -2.52 -11.78
CA PRO A 79 8.86 -3.34 -12.20
C PRO A 79 9.61 -3.80 -10.95
N VAL A 80 9.62 -5.11 -10.72
CA VAL A 80 10.44 -5.73 -9.67
C VAL A 80 11.89 -5.62 -10.13
N THR A 81 12.59 -4.54 -9.75
CA THR A 81 14.03 -4.43 -10.00
C THR A 81 14.76 -5.36 -9.04
N GLN A 82 15.10 -6.56 -9.50
CA GLN A 82 16.03 -7.45 -8.82
C GLN A 82 17.43 -6.83 -8.90
N THR A 83 17.96 -6.33 -7.78
CA THR A 83 19.38 -5.96 -7.69
C THR A 83 20.24 -7.23 -7.63
N VAL A 84 20.74 -7.66 -8.79
CA VAL A 84 21.79 -8.69 -8.89
C VAL A 84 23.12 -8.02 -8.55
N GLN A 85 23.73 -8.37 -7.41
CA GLN A 85 25.12 -8.02 -7.12
C GLN A 85 26.04 -8.87 -8.01
N ILE A 86 26.63 -8.27 -9.04
CA ILE A 86 27.71 -8.90 -9.81
C ILE A 86 29.03 -8.46 -9.18
N THR A 87 29.74 -9.40 -8.54
CA THR A 87 31.12 -9.24 -8.12
C THR A 87 32.03 -9.31 -9.34
N SER A 88 32.63 -8.19 -9.74
CA SER A 88 33.64 -8.15 -10.81
C SER A 88 35.04 -8.16 -10.22
N SER A 89 35.69 -9.33 -10.24
CA SER A 89 37.16 -9.46 -10.16
C SER A 89 37.77 -9.10 -11.53
N LEU A 90 38.53 -8.02 -11.62
CA LEU A 90 39.26 -7.63 -12.82
C LEU A 90 40.73 -8.04 -12.71
N THR A 91 41.07 -9.20 -13.27
CA THR A 91 42.43 -9.48 -13.78
C THR A 91 42.57 -8.81 -15.14
N SER A 92 43.46 -7.83 -15.25
CA SER A 92 43.95 -7.35 -16.55
C SER A 92 45.43 -7.67 -16.70
N LEU A 93 45.69 -8.72 -17.47
CA LEU A 93 46.91 -8.92 -18.24
C LEU A 93 46.88 -7.93 -19.41
N GLY A 94 47.98 -7.22 -19.65
CA GLY A 94 48.12 -6.35 -20.81
C GLY A 94 49.56 -5.89 -21.02
N LEU A 95 50.32 -6.66 -21.81
CA LEU A 95 51.55 -6.24 -22.48
C LEU A 95 51.30 -5.05 -23.43
N ALA A 96 52.23 -4.10 -23.44
CA ALA A 96 52.68 -3.25 -24.57
C ALA A 96 53.67 -2.22 -23.97
N SER A 97 54.87 -1.93 -24.45
CA SER A 97 55.72 -2.37 -25.56
C SER A 97 57.16 -2.02 -25.17
#